data_AF-A0A7I7NJB4-F1
#
_entry.id   AF-A0A7I7NJB4-F1
#
_cell.length_a   1.000
_cell.length_b   1.000
_cell.length_c   1.000
_cell.angle_alpha   90.00
_cell.angle_beta   90.00
_cell.angle_gamma   90.00
#
_symmetry.space_group_name_H-M   'P 1'
#
loop_
_entity.id
_entity.type
_entity.pdbx_description
1 polymer ?
#
loop_
_entity_poly.entity_id
_entity_poly.type
_entity_poly.pdbx_seq_one_letter_code
_entity_poly.pdbx_strand_id
1 'polypeptide(L)'
;MEVTALPLSLWPELREGRLFALGGAVVTVEADLDGVERRLAAGELWCPTCGSAVLAGWGWARSRQVRGPDGPAQLCPRRSRCTGCGVTHVLLPVSALLRRADAAAVIVSALVAKARCGLGFRRIAAVLGRPGETVRGWLRRFAERAESVRSVFTVWLRAVDPDPVMPDAAGGVFADAVTVMAAVGAVIARRFALPTVSLAEAAVAMSGGRLLAPGWPDRRVQHESTLP
;
A
#
# COMPACT_ATOMS: atom_id res chain seq x y z
N MET A 1 -6.43 -11.70 -22.29
CA MET A 1 -5.31 -11.01 -21.63
C MET A 1 -5.65 -10.92 -20.15
N GLU A 2 -5.37 -12.01 -19.44
CA GLU A 2 -5.65 -12.16 -18.02
C GLU A 2 -4.63 -11.36 -17.21
N VAL A 3 -5.13 -10.47 -16.34
CA VAL A 3 -4.34 -9.88 -15.27
C VAL A 3 -4.31 -10.93 -14.15
N THR A 4 -3.41 -11.91 -14.26
CA THR A 4 -3.15 -12.86 -13.19
C THR A 4 -2.39 -12.16 -12.06
N ALA A 5 -3.13 -11.60 -11.10
CA ALA A 5 -2.59 -11.29 -9.79
C ALA A 5 -2.21 -12.63 -9.13
N LEU A 6 -0.92 -12.90 -9.02
CA LEU A 6 -0.43 -14.11 -8.38
C LEU A 6 -0.76 -14.08 -6.87
N PRO A 7 -1.11 -15.23 -6.28
CA PRO A 7 -1.43 -15.31 -4.87
C PRO A 7 -0.18 -15.06 -4.01
N LEU A 8 -0.36 -14.26 -2.95
CA LEU A 8 0.63 -13.97 -1.90
C LEU A 8 1.00 -15.23 -1.07
N SER A 9 0.50 -16.40 -1.45
CA SER A 9 0.87 -17.71 -0.89
C SER A 9 2.34 -18.10 -1.16
N LEU A 10 3.06 -17.34 -1.99
CA LEU A 10 4.50 -17.48 -2.23
C LEU A 10 5.37 -16.59 -1.31
N TRP A 11 4.78 -15.93 -0.31
CA TRP A 11 5.51 -15.24 0.77
C TRP A 11 5.66 -16.02 2.12
N PRO A 12 5.82 -17.36 2.18
CA PRO A 12 6.03 -18.06 3.47
C PRO A 12 7.42 -17.84 4.09
N GLU A 13 8.39 -17.28 3.36
CA GLU A 13 9.81 -17.34 3.76
C GLU A 13 10.40 -16.04 4.33
N LEU A 14 9.59 -15.01 4.57
CA LEU A 14 9.94 -13.97 5.54
C LEU A 14 9.61 -14.50 6.94
N ARG A 15 10.41 -15.47 7.40
CA ARG A 15 10.27 -16.13 8.70
C ARG A 15 10.05 -15.09 9.79
N GLU A 16 8.96 -15.26 10.52
CA GLU A 16 8.41 -14.38 11.56
C GLU A 16 7.71 -13.12 11.05
N GLY A 17 6.49 -13.27 10.50
CA GLY A 17 5.22 -12.64 10.94
C GLY A 17 5.13 -11.15 11.36
N ARG A 18 6.19 -10.34 11.28
CA ARG A 18 6.28 -9.02 11.90
C ARG A 18 5.87 -7.87 10.97
N LEU A 19 5.73 -8.12 9.67
CA LEU A 19 5.41 -7.07 8.71
C LEU A 19 3.98 -6.52 8.83
N PHE A 20 3.06 -7.30 9.37
CA PHE A 20 1.66 -6.88 9.55
C PHE A 20 1.40 -6.16 10.89
N ALA A 21 2.39 -6.06 11.77
CA ALA A 21 2.22 -5.66 13.18
C ALA A 21 2.37 -4.15 13.45
N LEU A 22 2.45 -3.30 12.43
CA LEU A 22 2.68 -1.86 12.63
C LEU A 22 1.41 -1.03 12.37
N GLY A 23 0.57 -0.96 13.42
CA GLY A 23 -0.25 0.22 13.70
C GLY A 23 -1.60 0.30 12.99
N GLY A 24 -2.66 -0.22 13.62
CA GLY A 24 -4.07 0.13 13.37
C GLY A 24 -4.62 -0.10 11.95
N ALA A 25 -4.08 -1.11 11.24
CA ALA A 25 -4.18 -1.24 9.78
C ALA A 25 -5.51 -1.74 9.22
N VAL A 26 -5.92 -1.10 8.13
CA VAL A 26 -6.63 -1.75 7.05
C VAL A 26 -5.69 -2.83 6.53
N VAL A 27 -6.15 -4.08 6.55
CA VAL A 27 -5.34 -5.21 6.08
C VAL A 27 -5.38 -5.15 4.56
N THR A 28 -4.23 -4.99 3.91
CA THR A 28 -4.16 -5.08 2.45
C THR A 28 -4.10 -6.54 2.04
N VAL A 29 -4.97 -6.93 1.13
CA VAL A 29 -5.12 -8.30 0.65
C VAL A 29 -5.04 -8.31 -0.88
N GLU A 30 -4.95 -9.52 -1.45
CA GLU A 30 -4.96 -9.74 -2.90
C GLU A 30 -6.08 -8.94 -3.59
N ALA A 31 -5.86 -8.58 -4.86
CA ALA A 31 -6.87 -7.89 -5.65
C ALA A 31 -8.13 -8.74 -5.86
N ASP A 32 -7.98 -10.06 -5.77
CA ASP A 32 -9.03 -11.05 -5.94
C ASP A 32 -9.73 -11.39 -4.62
N LEU A 33 -11.07 -11.34 -4.63
CA LEU A 33 -11.91 -11.66 -3.48
C LEU A 33 -11.84 -13.15 -3.12
N ASP A 34 -11.66 -14.03 -4.09
CA ASP A 34 -11.62 -15.47 -3.82
C ASP A 34 -10.35 -15.85 -3.05
N GLY A 35 -9.22 -15.21 -3.35
CA GLY A 35 -8.01 -15.27 -2.53
C GLY A 35 -8.24 -14.83 -1.08
N VAL A 36 -8.99 -13.74 -0.89
CA VAL A 36 -9.31 -13.25 0.46
C VAL A 36 -10.15 -14.25 1.25
N GLU A 37 -11.21 -14.78 0.66
CA GLU A 37 -12.08 -15.75 1.34
C GLU A 37 -11.33 -17.05 1.65
N ARG A 38 -10.49 -17.55 0.72
CA ARG A 38 -9.64 -18.74 0.96
C ARG A 38 -8.73 -18.53 2.17
N ARG A 39 -8.04 -17.40 2.26
CA ARG A 39 -7.13 -17.11 3.38
C ARG A 39 -7.85 -16.89 4.70
N LEU A 40 -9.05 -16.29 4.68
CA LEU A 40 -9.90 -16.20 5.86
C LEU A 40 -10.36 -17.58 6.34
N ALA A 41 -10.79 -18.45 5.43
CA ALA A 41 -11.21 -19.81 5.75
C ALA A 41 -10.05 -20.66 6.29
N ALA A 42 -8.84 -20.47 5.76
CA ALA A 42 -7.63 -21.14 6.21
C ALA A 42 -7.01 -20.55 7.50
N GLY A 43 -7.52 -19.42 8.01
CA GLY A 43 -6.96 -18.77 9.21
C GLY A 43 -5.58 -18.15 8.99
N GLU A 44 -5.24 -17.77 7.75
CA GLU A 44 -3.90 -17.28 7.39
C GLU A 44 -3.71 -15.76 7.56
N LEU A 45 -4.78 -15.05 7.95
CA LEU A 45 -4.76 -13.61 8.15
C LEU A 45 -4.67 -13.30 9.65
N TRP A 46 -3.55 -12.76 10.11
CA TRP A 46 -3.35 -12.37 11.50
C TRP A 46 -3.93 -10.99 11.80
N CYS A 47 -4.39 -10.79 13.03
CA CYS A 47 -4.89 -9.51 13.48
C CYS A 47 -3.74 -8.52 13.68
N PRO A 48 -3.70 -7.38 12.96
CA PRO A 48 -2.64 -6.39 13.09
C PRO A 48 -2.75 -5.57 14.39
N THR A 49 -3.86 -5.68 15.13
CA THR A 49 -4.06 -4.96 16.40
C THR A 49 -3.51 -5.72 17.59
N CYS A 50 -3.79 -7.02 17.72
CA CYS A 50 -3.32 -7.81 18.86
C CYS A 50 -2.12 -8.71 18.53
N GLY A 51 -1.84 -8.98 17.25
CA GLY A 51 -0.72 -9.82 16.81
C GLY A 51 -0.81 -11.30 17.20
N SER A 52 -1.81 -11.70 17.99
CA SER A 52 -1.87 -13.00 18.66
C SER A 52 -2.98 -13.93 18.18
N ALA A 53 -3.88 -13.44 17.33
CA ALA A 53 -5.04 -14.19 16.86
C ALA A 53 -5.31 -13.93 15.38
N VAL A 54 -6.07 -14.83 14.76
CA VAL A 54 -6.42 -14.78 13.34
C VAL A 54 -7.70 -13.99 13.11
N LEU A 55 -7.92 -13.60 11.86
CA LEU A 55 -9.08 -12.90 11.37
C LEU A 55 -10.08 -13.90 10.78
N ALA A 56 -11.31 -13.87 11.28
CA ALA A 56 -12.43 -14.62 10.72
C ALA A 56 -13.32 -13.69 9.86
N GLY A 57 -14.05 -14.27 8.91
CA GLY A 57 -15.04 -13.53 8.12
C GLY A 57 -16.14 -12.93 9.02
N TRP A 58 -16.48 -11.65 8.80
CA TRP A 58 -17.49 -10.95 9.61
C TRP A 58 -18.64 -10.38 8.80
N GLY A 59 -18.35 -9.60 7.76
CA GLY A 59 -19.35 -9.09 6.83
C GLY A 59 -18.69 -8.36 5.67
N TRP A 60 -19.42 -7.44 5.05
CA TRP A 60 -18.92 -6.64 3.93
C TRP A 60 -18.94 -5.17 4.29
N ALA A 61 -18.00 -4.40 3.75
CA ALA A 61 -18.06 -2.95 3.82
C ALA A 61 -19.08 -2.44 2.80
N ARG A 62 -19.47 -1.16 2.93
CA ARG A 62 -20.39 -0.56 1.97
C ARG A 62 -19.75 -0.59 0.56
N SER A 63 -20.51 -1.10 -0.39
CA SER A 63 -20.16 -1.11 -1.80
C SER A 63 -19.97 0.32 -2.32
N ARG A 64 -18.88 0.60 -3.04
CA ARG A 64 -18.57 1.92 -3.61
C ARG A 64 -17.91 1.80 -4.98
N GLN A 65 -18.08 2.81 -5.82
CA GLN A 65 -17.31 2.90 -7.06
C GLN A 65 -15.91 3.47 -6.81
N VAL A 66 -14.92 2.90 -7.48
CA VAL A 66 -13.54 3.37 -7.53
C VAL A 66 -13.18 3.63 -8.99
N ARG A 67 -12.70 4.84 -9.28
CA ARG A 67 -12.25 5.23 -10.62
C ARG A 67 -10.87 4.65 -10.89
N GLY A 68 -10.81 3.61 -11.72
CA GLY A 68 -9.59 3.00 -12.21
C GLY A 68 -9.02 3.69 -13.45
N PRO A 69 -7.86 3.19 -13.94
CA PRO A 69 -7.33 3.57 -15.23
C PRO A 69 -8.24 3.11 -16.38
N ASP A 70 -8.81 1.90 -16.29
CA ASP A 70 -9.64 1.28 -17.32
C ASP A 70 -11.14 1.58 -17.16
N GLY A 71 -11.50 2.52 -16.28
CA GLY A 71 -12.88 2.88 -15.97
C GLY A 71 -13.28 2.65 -14.51
N PRO A 72 -14.53 2.94 -14.14
CA PRO A 72 -15.03 2.73 -12.79
C PRO A 72 -15.18 1.24 -12.49
N ALA A 73 -14.66 0.81 -11.33
CA ALA A 73 -14.82 -0.54 -10.80
C ALA A 73 -15.65 -0.50 -9.50
N GLN A 74 -16.53 -1.47 -9.33
CA GLN A 74 -17.25 -1.64 -8.07
C GLN A 74 -16.32 -2.28 -7.03
N LEU A 75 -16.21 -1.66 -5.86
CA LEU A 75 -15.40 -2.14 -4.75
C LEU A 75 -16.31 -2.40 -3.54
N CYS A 76 -16.37 -3.66 -3.11
CA CYS A 76 -17.03 -4.09 -1.87
C CYS A 76 -16.02 -4.87 -1.02
N PRO A 77 -15.21 -4.18 -0.19
CA PRO A 77 -14.18 -4.84 0.59
C PRO A 77 -14.77 -5.79 1.63
N ARG A 78 -14.14 -6.95 1.82
CA ARG A 78 -14.49 -7.87 2.90
C ARG A 78 -14.17 -7.25 4.26
N ARG A 79 -15.02 -7.48 5.27
CA ARG A 79 -14.71 -7.20 6.67
C ARG A 79 -14.40 -8.50 7.39
N SER A 80 -13.38 -8.45 8.22
CA SER A 80 -13.00 -9.53 9.11
C SER A 80 -13.05 -9.09 10.56
N ARG A 81 -13.16 -10.05 11.47
CA ARG A 81 -13.14 -9.81 12.92
C ARG A 81 -12.09 -10.71 13.54
N CYS A 82 -11.25 -10.14 14.40
CA CYS A 82 -10.26 -10.91 15.14
C CYS A 82 -10.95 -11.89 16.10
N THR A 83 -10.51 -13.15 16.09
CA THR A 83 -11.03 -14.19 16.98
C THR A 83 -10.57 -14.03 18.43
N GLY A 84 -9.50 -13.27 18.68
CA GLY A 84 -9.00 -12.97 20.02
C GLY A 84 -9.53 -11.65 20.58
N CYS A 85 -9.15 -10.52 19.99
CA CYS A 85 -9.50 -9.18 20.54
C CYS A 85 -10.84 -8.62 20.04
N GLY A 86 -11.52 -9.29 19.12
CA GLY A 86 -12.84 -8.89 18.61
C GLY A 86 -12.86 -7.64 17.71
N VAL A 87 -11.71 -7.00 17.45
CA VAL A 87 -11.59 -5.83 16.57
C VAL A 87 -11.96 -6.20 15.13
N THR A 88 -12.68 -5.32 14.45
CA THR A 88 -13.07 -5.50 13.05
C THR A 88 -12.10 -4.78 12.11
N HIS A 89 -11.62 -5.48 11.10
CA HIS A 89 -10.76 -4.94 10.05
C HIS A 89 -11.50 -4.92 8.71
N VAL A 90 -11.13 -3.97 7.85
CA VAL A 90 -11.54 -3.96 6.44
C VAL A 90 -10.35 -4.49 5.65
N LEU A 91 -10.59 -5.52 4.83
CA LEU A 91 -9.62 -6.13 3.94
C LEU A 91 -9.68 -5.40 2.60
N LEU A 92 -8.79 -4.41 2.43
CA LEU A 92 -8.77 -3.55 1.24
C LEU A 92 -7.85 -4.17 0.18
N PRO A 93 -8.25 -4.24 -1.10
CA PRO A 93 -7.35 -4.75 -2.13
C PRO A 93 -6.17 -3.82 -2.34
N VAL A 94 -5.04 -4.38 -2.79
CA VAL A 94 -3.82 -3.63 -3.16
C VAL A 94 -4.04 -2.58 -4.26
N SER A 95 -5.16 -2.64 -4.97
CA SER A 95 -5.56 -1.66 -5.98
C SER A 95 -6.18 -0.38 -5.40
N ALA A 96 -6.41 -0.30 -4.08
CA ALA A 96 -7.15 0.81 -3.46
C ALA A 96 -6.44 1.43 -2.25
N LEU A 97 -6.61 2.75 -2.09
CA LEU A 97 -6.23 3.48 -0.88
C LEU A 97 -7.46 3.74 0.02
N LEU A 98 -7.21 3.82 1.32
CA LEU A 98 -8.24 4.05 2.33
C LEU A 98 -8.96 5.38 2.07
N ARG A 99 -10.31 5.32 2.02
CA ARG A 99 -11.19 6.49 1.82
C ARG A 99 -10.86 7.29 0.56
N ARG A 100 -10.38 6.63 -0.49
CA ARG A 100 -10.20 7.22 -1.83
C ARG A 100 -11.18 6.61 -2.82
N ALA A 101 -11.65 7.48 -3.71
CA ALA A 101 -12.58 7.14 -4.79
C ALA A 101 -11.83 6.88 -6.11
N ASP A 102 -10.51 6.96 -6.13
CA ASP A 102 -9.65 6.67 -7.27
C ASP A 102 -8.71 5.53 -6.91
N ALA A 103 -8.45 4.65 -7.88
CA ALA A 103 -7.58 3.51 -7.69
C ALA A 103 -6.15 3.97 -7.37
N ALA A 104 -5.42 3.12 -6.65
CA ALA A 104 -4.04 3.39 -6.28
C ALA A 104 -3.16 3.68 -7.50
N ALA A 105 -3.36 2.96 -8.60
CA ALA A 105 -2.64 3.18 -9.86
C ALA A 105 -2.80 4.62 -10.39
N VAL A 106 -4.02 5.17 -10.36
CA VAL A 106 -4.31 6.55 -10.80
C VAL A 106 -3.69 7.58 -9.87
N ILE A 107 -3.73 7.32 -8.57
CA ILE A 107 -3.16 8.24 -7.57
C ILE A 107 -1.63 8.22 -7.66
N VAL A 108 -1.03 7.04 -7.74
CA VAL A 108 0.43 6.87 -7.79
C VAL A 108 1.00 7.39 -9.10
N SER A 109 0.30 7.26 -10.23
CA SER A 109 0.73 7.90 -11.49
C SER A 109 0.78 9.43 -11.37
N ALA A 110 -0.13 10.06 -10.61
CA ALA A 110 -0.06 11.48 -10.29
C ALA A 110 1.19 11.83 -9.47
N LEU A 111 1.56 11.00 -8.49
CA LEU A 111 2.77 11.20 -7.68
C LEU A 111 4.02 11.09 -8.56
N VAL A 112 4.10 10.07 -9.41
CA VAL A 112 5.21 9.86 -10.35
C VAL A 112 5.34 11.02 -11.33
N ALA A 113 4.23 11.48 -11.91
CA ALA A 113 4.21 12.60 -12.83
C ALA A 113 4.74 13.90 -12.20
N LYS A 114 4.42 14.15 -10.92
CA LYS A 114 5.00 15.26 -10.16
C LYS A 114 6.49 15.05 -9.86
N ALA A 115 6.85 13.86 -9.38
CA ALA A 115 8.21 13.55 -8.93
C ALA A 115 9.23 13.55 -10.07
N ARG A 116 8.92 12.89 -11.19
CA ARG A 116 9.87 12.68 -12.30
C ARG A 116 9.84 13.79 -13.35
N CYS A 117 8.68 14.38 -13.59
CA CYS A 117 8.48 15.32 -14.68
C CYS A 117 8.20 16.76 -14.19
N GLY A 118 8.19 16.99 -12.87
CA GLY A 118 7.94 18.31 -12.29
C GLY A 118 6.55 18.88 -12.59
N LEU A 119 5.58 18.05 -13.02
CA LEU A 119 4.29 18.55 -13.50
C LEU A 119 3.44 19.16 -12.37
N GLY A 120 2.79 20.28 -12.68
CA GLY A 120 1.80 20.91 -11.81
C GLY A 120 0.47 20.14 -11.77
N PHE A 121 -0.27 20.27 -10.67
CA PHE A 121 -1.51 19.51 -10.43
C PHE A 121 -2.58 19.70 -11.52
N ARG A 122 -2.67 20.88 -12.14
CA ARG A 122 -3.63 21.15 -13.23
C ARG A 122 -3.35 20.30 -14.47
N ARG A 123 -2.07 20.20 -14.86
CA ARG A 123 -1.65 19.40 -16.02
C ARG A 123 -1.83 17.90 -15.75
N ILE A 124 -1.47 17.45 -14.55
CA ILE A 124 -1.70 16.07 -14.12
C ILE A 124 -3.20 15.74 -14.13
N ALA A 125 -4.04 16.63 -13.60
CA ALA A 125 -5.49 16.46 -13.57
C ALA A 125 -6.10 16.34 -14.97
N ALA A 126 -5.64 17.16 -15.92
CA ALA A 126 -6.06 17.09 -17.32
C ALA A 126 -5.69 15.74 -17.94
N VAL A 127 -4.45 15.28 -17.77
CA VAL A 127 -3.97 13.99 -18.30
C VAL A 127 -4.76 12.81 -17.71
N LEU A 128 -5.06 12.85 -16.41
CA LEU A 128 -5.77 11.76 -15.73
C LEU A 128 -7.31 11.83 -15.89
N GLY A 129 -7.84 12.92 -16.47
CA GLY A 129 -9.27 13.17 -16.53
C GLY A 129 -9.90 13.23 -15.13
N ARG A 130 -9.28 13.95 -14.19
CA ARG A 130 -9.74 14.06 -12.79
C ARG A 130 -9.89 15.52 -12.37
N PRO A 131 -10.77 15.83 -11.39
CA PRO A 131 -10.90 17.19 -10.89
C PRO A 131 -9.57 17.72 -10.31
N GLY A 132 -9.20 18.96 -10.68
CA GLY A 132 -7.93 19.58 -10.27
C GLY A 132 -7.73 19.61 -8.75
N GLU A 133 -8.76 19.97 -7.99
CA GLU A 133 -8.70 20.00 -6.51
C GLU A 133 -8.53 18.62 -5.89
N THR A 134 -9.00 17.57 -6.55
CA THR A 134 -8.80 16.19 -6.09
C THR A 134 -7.32 15.81 -6.22
N VAL A 135 -6.72 16.06 -7.39
CA VAL A 135 -5.29 15.81 -7.63
C VAL A 135 -4.42 16.67 -6.71
N ARG A 136 -4.74 17.96 -6.58
CA ARG A 136 -4.07 18.87 -5.64
C ARG A 136 -4.11 18.31 -4.21
N GLY A 137 -5.26 17.81 -3.79
CA GLY A 137 -5.45 17.18 -2.48
C GLY A 137 -4.66 15.89 -2.28
N TRP A 138 -4.37 15.11 -3.32
CA TRP A 138 -3.48 13.95 -3.23
C TRP A 138 -2.03 14.37 -3.07
N LEU A 139 -1.57 15.25 -3.96
CA LEU A 139 -0.19 15.74 -3.98
C LEU A 139 0.16 16.46 -2.68
N ARG A 140 -0.74 17.29 -2.15
CA ARG A 140 -0.55 17.95 -0.85
C ARG A 140 -0.41 16.93 0.28
N ARG A 141 -1.32 15.96 0.40
CA ARG A 141 -1.30 14.97 1.48
C ARG A 141 -0.08 14.05 1.41
N PHE A 142 0.41 13.75 0.21
CA PHE A 142 1.66 13.02 0.05
C PHE A 142 2.86 13.89 0.43
N ALA A 143 2.91 15.15 -0.03
CA ALA A 143 3.99 16.08 0.30
C ALA A 143 4.16 16.27 1.82
N GLU A 144 3.05 16.41 2.56
CA GLU A 144 3.03 16.49 4.03
C GLU A 144 3.66 15.27 4.72
N ARG A 145 3.77 14.14 4.03
CA ARG A 145 4.25 12.85 4.56
C ARG A 145 5.50 12.35 3.85
N ALA A 146 6.02 13.09 2.88
CA ALA A 146 7.04 12.59 1.97
C ALA A 146 8.28 12.12 2.74
N GLU A 147 8.69 12.84 3.78
CA GLU A 147 9.84 12.44 4.60
C GLU A 147 9.57 11.13 5.37
N SER A 148 8.38 10.99 5.96
CA SER A 148 8.01 9.77 6.66
C SER A 148 7.88 8.58 5.70
N VAL A 149 7.35 8.81 4.49
CA VAL A 149 7.33 7.80 3.41
C VAL A 149 8.76 7.41 3.05
N ARG A 150 9.62 8.38 2.76
CA ARG A 150 11.02 8.16 2.38
C ARG A 150 11.75 7.33 3.43
N SER A 151 11.62 7.71 4.70
CA SER A 151 12.25 7.03 5.83
C SER A 151 11.75 5.58 5.98
N VAL A 152 10.44 5.37 6.06
CA VAL A 152 9.86 4.02 6.23
C VAL A 152 10.22 3.12 5.06
N PHE A 153 10.09 3.59 3.81
CA PHE A 153 10.46 2.78 2.65
C PHE A 153 11.97 2.53 2.55
N THR A 154 12.82 3.41 3.09
CA THR A 154 14.27 3.14 3.20
C THR A 154 14.56 2.01 4.19
N VAL A 155 13.90 2.01 5.35
CA VAL A 155 14.01 0.91 6.33
C VAL A 155 13.56 -0.40 5.68
N TRP A 156 12.45 -0.38 4.95
CA TRP A 156 11.98 -1.54 4.21
C TRP A 156 12.94 -2.02 3.13
N LEU A 157 13.54 -1.10 2.38
CA LEU A 157 14.52 -1.45 1.35
C LEU A 157 15.68 -2.26 1.95
N ARG A 158 16.19 -1.82 3.10
CA ARG A 158 17.24 -2.51 3.86
C ARG A 158 16.80 -3.82 4.50
N ALA A 159 15.53 -3.93 4.86
CA ALA A 159 15.00 -5.15 5.45
C ALA A 159 14.79 -6.27 4.42
N VAL A 160 14.45 -5.91 3.17
CA VAL A 160 14.16 -6.88 2.11
C VAL A 160 15.44 -7.33 1.38
N ASP A 161 16.41 -6.43 1.22
CA ASP A 161 17.69 -6.69 0.54
C ASP A 161 18.85 -6.57 1.53
N PRO A 162 19.66 -7.63 1.75
CA PRO A 162 20.82 -7.56 2.63
C PRO A 162 21.93 -6.62 2.11
N ASP A 163 21.95 -6.29 0.82
CA ASP A 163 22.89 -5.32 0.23
C ASP A 163 22.16 -4.39 -0.76
N PRO A 164 21.33 -3.46 -0.25
CA PRO A 164 20.48 -2.63 -1.10
C PRO A 164 21.32 -1.56 -1.81
N VAL A 165 21.18 -1.49 -3.13
CA VAL A 165 21.59 -0.30 -3.89
C VAL A 165 20.66 0.85 -3.50
N MET A 166 21.19 1.79 -2.71
CA MET A 166 20.47 2.97 -2.27
C MET A 166 20.22 3.91 -3.46
N PRO A 167 18.97 4.36 -3.68
CA PRO A 167 18.70 5.28 -4.79
C PRO A 167 19.36 6.64 -4.59
N ASP A 168 19.81 7.23 -5.69
CA ASP A 168 20.32 8.60 -5.70
C ASP A 168 19.24 9.61 -5.28
N ALA A 169 19.70 10.74 -4.74
CA ALA A 169 18.83 11.86 -4.44
C ALA A 169 18.15 12.38 -5.72
N ALA A 170 16.84 12.50 -5.70
CA ALA A 170 15.99 12.87 -6.83
C ALA A 170 15.62 14.37 -6.84
N GLY A 171 16.39 15.21 -6.14
CA GLY A 171 16.20 16.66 -6.13
C GLY A 171 15.13 17.17 -5.16
N GLY A 172 14.69 16.34 -4.20
CA GLY A 172 13.86 16.79 -3.07
C GLY A 172 13.00 15.68 -2.48
N VAL A 173 12.59 15.86 -1.21
CA VAL A 173 11.95 14.82 -0.40
C VAL A 173 10.73 14.15 -1.04
N PHE A 174 9.93 14.89 -1.82
CA PHE A 174 8.81 14.33 -2.56
C PHE A 174 9.27 13.32 -3.61
N ALA A 175 10.29 13.68 -4.39
CA ALA A 175 10.83 12.83 -5.43
C ALA A 175 11.60 11.66 -4.80
N ASP A 176 12.38 11.91 -3.75
CA ASP A 176 13.12 10.87 -3.01
C ASP A 176 12.17 9.80 -2.47
N ALA A 177 11.03 10.21 -1.91
CA ALA A 177 10.00 9.30 -1.42
C ALA A 177 9.46 8.39 -2.55
N VAL A 178 9.13 8.96 -3.71
CA VAL A 178 8.64 8.17 -4.87
C VAL A 178 9.74 7.25 -5.41
N THR A 179 11.00 7.71 -5.41
CA THR A 179 12.15 6.93 -5.87
C THR A 179 12.40 5.72 -4.97
N VAL A 180 12.41 5.88 -3.65
CA VAL A 180 12.60 4.74 -2.74
C VAL A 180 11.42 3.78 -2.76
N MET A 181 10.18 4.27 -2.94
CA MET A 181 9.01 3.40 -3.15
C MET A 181 9.20 2.51 -4.39
N ALA A 182 9.73 3.06 -5.48
CA ALA A 182 10.04 2.29 -6.69
C ALA A 182 11.19 1.30 -6.49
N ALA A 183 12.22 1.69 -5.74
CA ALA A 183 13.33 0.80 -5.40
C ALA A 183 12.88 -0.42 -4.60
N VAL A 184 12.03 -0.22 -3.57
CA VAL A 184 11.44 -1.31 -2.78
C VAL A 184 10.62 -2.24 -3.67
N GLY A 185 9.76 -1.71 -4.54
CA GLY A 185 8.98 -2.52 -5.47
C GLY A 185 9.87 -3.37 -6.40
N ALA A 186 10.95 -2.79 -6.92
CA ALA A 186 11.90 -3.49 -7.77
C ALA A 186 12.68 -4.59 -7.03
N VAL A 187 13.13 -4.32 -5.80
CA VAL A 187 13.79 -5.32 -4.94
C VAL A 187 12.85 -6.48 -4.65
N ILE A 188 11.61 -6.22 -4.24
CA ILE A 188 10.61 -7.27 -3.98
C ILE A 188 10.38 -8.12 -5.24
N ALA A 189 10.18 -7.47 -6.40
CA ALA A 189 9.97 -8.19 -7.65
C ALA A 189 11.15 -9.12 -7.99
N ARG A 190 12.39 -8.65 -7.83
CA ARG A 190 13.59 -9.47 -8.06
C ARG A 190 13.74 -10.59 -7.03
N ARG A 191 13.63 -10.27 -5.74
CA ARG A 191 13.82 -11.20 -4.61
C ARG A 191 12.89 -12.41 -4.71
N PHE A 192 11.66 -12.20 -5.17
CA PHE A 192 10.61 -13.21 -5.23
C PHE A 192 10.27 -13.66 -6.66
N ALA A 193 11.11 -13.31 -7.66
CA ALA A 193 10.91 -13.65 -9.07
C ALA A 193 9.49 -13.35 -9.60
N LEU A 194 8.92 -12.22 -9.18
CA LEU A 194 7.57 -11.82 -9.58
C LEU A 194 7.59 -11.14 -10.96
N PRO A 195 6.54 -11.30 -11.79
CA PRO A 195 6.45 -10.74 -13.15
C PRO A 195 6.31 -9.20 -13.23
N THR A 196 6.88 -8.46 -12.27
CA THR A 196 6.79 -7.02 -11.99
C THR A 196 5.69 -6.68 -10.99
N VAL A 197 6.09 -6.10 -9.85
CA VAL A 197 5.18 -5.48 -8.88
C VAL A 197 4.99 -4.03 -9.27
N SER A 198 3.76 -3.59 -9.51
CA SER A 198 3.52 -2.19 -9.83
C SER A 198 3.88 -1.29 -8.63
N LEU A 199 4.36 -0.08 -8.90
CA LEU A 199 4.62 0.89 -7.84
C LEU A 199 3.38 1.15 -6.96
N ALA A 200 2.19 1.07 -7.54
CA ALA A 200 0.93 1.25 -6.83
C ALA A 200 0.67 0.13 -5.82
N GLU A 201 0.86 -1.12 -6.21
CA GLU A 201 0.70 -2.27 -5.31
C GLU A 201 1.72 -2.23 -4.19
N ALA A 202 3.00 -1.96 -4.50
CA ALA A 202 4.04 -1.78 -3.49
C ALA A 202 3.67 -0.64 -2.52
N ALA A 203 3.24 0.51 -3.05
CA ALA A 203 2.83 1.65 -2.22
C ALA A 203 1.66 1.31 -1.28
N VAL A 204 0.66 0.58 -1.77
CA VAL A 204 -0.53 0.20 -0.98
C VAL A 204 -0.16 -0.85 0.05
N ALA A 205 0.49 -1.93 -0.34
CA ALA A 205 0.87 -3.03 0.54
C ALA A 205 1.71 -2.52 1.72
N MET A 206 2.75 -1.75 1.43
CA MET A 206 3.69 -1.27 2.45
C MET A 206 3.11 -0.17 3.35
N SER A 207 2.08 0.54 2.88
CA SER A 207 1.37 1.53 3.70
C SER A 207 0.10 0.99 4.38
N GLY A 208 -0.27 -0.28 4.15
CA GLY A 208 -1.58 -0.80 4.54
C GLY A 208 -2.73 0.05 3.98
N GLY A 209 -2.58 0.53 2.75
CA GLY A 209 -3.54 1.40 2.06
C GLY A 209 -3.64 2.82 2.61
N ARG A 210 -2.70 3.27 3.46
CA ARG A 210 -2.79 4.54 4.20
C ARG A 210 -1.79 5.60 3.76
N LEU A 211 -1.15 5.42 2.62
CA LEU A 211 -0.19 6.37 2.03
C LEU A 211 -0.66 7.85 2.10
N LEU A 212 -1.96 8.11 1.89
CA LEU A 212 -2.55 9.45 1.93
C LEU A 212 -3.52 9.68 3.11
N ALA A 213 -3.53 8.79 4.10
CA ALA A 213 -4.42 8.87 5.24
C ALA A 213 -3.76 9.63 6.41
N PRO A 214 -4.55 10.33 7.25
CA PRO A 214 -4.04 10.90 8.48
C PRO A 214 -3.47 9.82 9.40
N GLY A 215 -2.40 10.16 10.13
CA GLY A 215 -1.79 9.28 11.13
C GLY A 215 -0.85 8.19 10.61
N TRP A 216 -0.56 8.14 9.30
CA TRP A 216 0.42 7.20 8.73
C TRP A 216 1.71 7.90 8.26
N PRO A 217 2.90 7.31 8.51
CA PRO A 217 3.12 6.11 9.31
C PRO A 217 2.84 6.36 10.79
N ASP A 218 2.40 5.31 11.51
CA ASP A 218 2.10 5.41 12.94
C ASP A 218 3.38 5.80 13.69
N ARG A 219 3.28 6.68 14.70
CA ARG A 219 4.45 7.22 15.43
C ARG A 219 5.35 6.12 16.03
N ARG A 220 4.79 4.92 16.28
CA ARG A 220 5.52 3.74 16.78
C ARG A 220 6.53 3.18 15.76
N VAL A 221 6.24 3.26 14.46
CA VAL A 221 7.17 2.84 13.38
C VAL A 221 8.41 3.73 13.35
N GLN A 222 8.29 4.97 13.82
CA GLN A 222 9.39 5.93 13.85
C GLN A 222 10.30 5.77 15.09
N HIS A 223 9.86 5.03 16.13
CA HIS A 223 10.63 4.85 17.37
C HIS A 223 11.33 3.49 17.48
N GLU A 224 11.12 2.57 16.54
CA GLU A 224 11.88 1.31 16.45
C GLU A 224 13.18 1.43 15.64
N SER A 225 13.68 2.65 15.42
CA SER A 225 14.96 2.88 14.75
C SER A 225 15.85 3.84 15.53
N THR A 226 16.31 3.38 16.69
CA THR A 226 17.70 3.63 17.08
C THR A 226 18.20 2.49 17.97
N LEU A 227 19.17 1.75 17.41
CA LEU A 227 20.24 0.98 18.06
C LEU A 227 19.94 -0.43 18.62
N PRO A 228 20.91 -1.37 18.54
CA PRO A 228 21.20 -2.26 19.65
C PRO A 228 21.80 -1.50 20.84
#